data_AF-A0A3L6EXS6-F1
#
_entry.id   AF-A0A3L6EXS6-F1
#
_cell.length_a   1.000
_cell.length_b   1.000
_cell.length_c   1.000
_cell.angle_alpha   90.00
_cell.angle_beta   90.00
_cell.angle_gamma   90.00
#
_symmetry.space_group_name_H-M   'P 1'
#
loop_
_entity.id
_entity.type
_entity.pdbx_description
1 polymer ?
#
loop_
_entity_poly.entity_id
_entity_poly.type
_entity_poly.pdbx_seq_one_letter_code
_entity_poly.pdbx_strand_id
1 'polypeptide(L)' 'MADMPMASYKAEGPGGCKTDGFLYKYRKGEEVRIVCVCHGSFLTPAEFVEQAGGGEVPNPLRHIVVNPHQSVFL' A
#
# COMPACT_ATOMS: atom_id res chain seq x y z
N MET A 1 -0.16 2.03 -20.72
CA MET A 1 0.46 1.44 -19.52
C MET A 1 -0.56 1.55 -18.41
N ALA A 2 -0.87 0.47 -17.70
CA ALA A 2 -1.84 0.52 -16.61
C ALA A 2 -1.33 1.51 -15.55
N ASP A 3 -2.14 2.50 -15.23
CA ASP A 3 -1.91 3.39 -14.10
C ASP A 3 -1.95 2.50 -12.85
N MET A 4 -0.79 2.31 -12.21
CA MET A 4 -0.64 1.58 -10.95
C MET A 4 0.14 2.51 -10.03
N PRO A 5 -0.54 3.43 -9.35
CA PRO A 5 0.11 4.44 -8.55
C PRO A 5 0.82 3.79 -7.36
N MET A 6 1.95 4.40 -6.94
CA MET A 6 2.71 3.92 -5.80
C MET A 6 1.90 4.14 -4.53
N ALA A 7 1.87 3.13 -3.67
CA ALA A 7 1.32 3.17 -2.33
C ALA A 7 2.46 2.97 -1.33
N SER A 8 2.53 3.82 -0.31
CA SER A 8 3.52 3.71 0.76
C SER A 8 2.85 3.81 2.12
N TYR A 9 3.32 3.01 3.06
CA TYR A 9 2.97 3.11 4.47
C TYR A 9 4.24 3.08 5.31
N LYS A 10 4.23 3.84 6.42
CA LYS A 10 5.31 3.85 7.39
C LYS A 10 4.68 3.79 8.78
N ALA A 11 4.96 2.72 9.52
CA ALA A 11 4.53 2.61 10.90
C ALA A 11 5.28 3.62 11.78
N GLU A 12 4.59 4.16 12.78
CA GLU A 12 5.15 5.09 13.76
C GLU A 12 5.81 4.32 14.92
N GLY A 13 6.86 4.90 15.51
CA GLY A 13 7.53 4.36 16.70
C GLY A 13 8.74 3.44 16.46
N PRO A 14 9.43 3.05 17.54
CA PRO A 14 10.61 2.17 17.47
C PRO A 14 10.21 0.77 16.98
N GLY A 15 10.82 0.34 15.87
CA GLY A 15 10.50 -0.93 15.20
C GLY A 15 9.50 -0.82 14.04
N GLY A 16 8.96 0.37 13.78
CA GLY A 16 8.10 0.60 12.61
C GLY A 16 8.89 0.46 11.30
N CYS A 17 8.36 -0.34 10.37
CA CYS A 17 8.96 -0.53 9.05
C CYS A 17 8.22 0.30 8.00
N LYS A 18 8.97 0.75 6.98
CA LYS A 18 8.36 1.29 5.77
C LYS A 18 8.02 0.12 4.83
N THR A 19 6.82 0.13 4.28
CA THR A 19 6.42 -0.78 3.21
C THR A 19 5.98 0.03 1.99
N ASP A 20 6.40 -0.43 0.82
CA ASP A 20 6.06 0.16 -0.48
C ASP A 20 5.30 -0.87 -1.32
N GLY A 21 4.42 -0.38 -2.17
CA GLY A 21 3.56 -1.19 -3.02
C GLY A 21 2.95 -0.39 -4.16
N PHE A 22 2.10 -1.04 -4.93
CA PHE A 22 1.34 -0.43 -6.02
C PHE A 22 -0.14 -0.74 -5.86
N LEU A 23 -0.99 0.26 -6.05
CA LEU A 23 -2.44 0.04 -6.04
C LEU A 23 -2.86 -0.82 -7.23
N TYR A 24 -3.77 -1.76 -6.96
CA TYR A 24 -4.36 -2.69 -7.90
C TYR A 24 -5.86 -2.81 -7.64
N LYS A 25 -6.68 -3.04 -8.68
CA LYS A 25 -8.14 -3.19 -8.57
C LYS A 25 -8.82 -2.09 -7.72
N TYR A 26 -8.50 -0.83 -8.00
CA TYR A 26 -8.97 0.32 -7.22
C TYR A 26 -10.06 1.14 -7.93
N ARG A 27 -10.65 0.61 -9.00
CA ARG A 27 -11.75 1.29 -9.70
C ARG A 27 -13.05 1.11 -8.94
N LYS A 28 -14.04 1.92 -9.29
CA LYS A 28 -15.38 1.88 -8.67
C LYS A 28 -15.98 0.46 -8.79
N GLY A 29 -16.32 -0.13 -7.66
CA GLY A 29 -16.90 -1.48 -7.57
C GLY A 29 -15.86 -2.60 -7.43
N GLU A 30 -14.57 -2.30 -7.47
CA GLU A 30 -13.51 -3.26 -7.18
C GLU A 30 -13.07 -3.19 -5.71
N GLU A 31 -12.67 -4.34 -5.16
CA GLU A 31 -11.99 -4.39 -3.87
C GLU A 31 -10.53 -3.98 -4.05
N VAL A 32 -10.14 -2.87 -3.42
CA VAL A 32 -8.78 -2.34 -3.48
C VAL A 32 -7.78 -3.40 -3.00
N ARG A 33 -6.76 -3.63 -3.81
CA ARG A 33 -5.60 -4.47 -3.48
C ARG A 33 -4.32 -3.68 -3.64
N ILE A 34 -3.26 -4.12 -2.97
CA ILE A 34 -1.93 -3.54 -3.06
C ILE A 34 -0.96 -4.67 -3.36
N VAL A 35 -0.21 -4.57 -4.46
CA VAL A 35 0.97 -5.44 -4.67
C VAL A 35 2.09 -4.89 -3.81
N CYS A 36 2.53 -5.66 -2.83
CA CYS A 36 3.66 -5.28 -1.99
C CYS A 36 4.97 -5.50 -2.75
N VAL A 37 5.87 -4.51 -2.74
CA VAL A 37 7.21 -4.63 -3.36
C VAL A 37 8.06 -5.66 -2.63
N CYS A 38 7.91 -5.80 -1.31
CA CYS A 38 8.72 -6.72 -0.51
C CYS A 38 8.43 -8.19 -0.79
N HIS A 39 7.17 -8.53 -1.07
CA HIS A 39 6.71 -9.93 -1.17
C HIS A 39 6.19 -10.32 -2.55
N GLY A 40 5.85 -9.34 -3.41
CA GLY A 40 5.20 -9.59 -4.71
C GLY A 40 3.74 -10.06 -4.61
N SER A 41 3.21 -10.23 -3.40
CA SER A 41 1.84 -10.69 -3.14
C SER A 41 0.83 -9.55 -3.14
N PHE A 42 -0.42 -9.87 -3.49
CA PHE A 42 -1.56 -8.96 -3.36
C PHE A 42 -2.08 -8.98 -1.93
N LEU A 43 -2.05 -7.81 -1.28
CA LEU A 43 -2.54 -7.59 0.07
C LEU A 43 -3.79 -6.72 0.04
N THR A 44 -4.68 -6.92 1.00
CA THR A 44 -5.67 -5.91 1.38
C THR A 44 -4.96 -4.70 2.00
N PRO A 45 -5.62 -3.53 2.05
CA PRO A 45 -5.05 -2.37 2.74
C PRO A 45 -4.72 -2.64 4.22
N ALA A 46 -5.50 -3.48 4.90
CA ALA A 46 -5.26 -3.85 6.30
C ALA A 46 -3.98 -4.68 6.44
N GLU A 47 -3.86 -5.77 5.68
CA GLU A 47 -2.66 -6.62 5.68
C GLU A 47 -1.40 -5.84 5.30
N PHE A 48 -1.51 -4.89 4.37
CA PHE A 48 -0.39 -4.03 3.96
C PHE A 48 0.11 -3.14 5.10
N VAL A 49 -0.78 -2.64 5.97
CA VAL A 49 -0.43 -1.84 7.15
C VAL A 49 0.12 -2.73 8.28
N GLU A 50 -0.52 -3.87 8.52
CA GLU A 50 -0.17 -4.78 9.61
C GLU A 50 1.25 -5.33 9.46
N GLN A 51 1.66 -5.77 8.26
CA GLN A 51 3.00 -6.31 8.01
C GLN A 51 4.14 -5.31 8.30
N ALA A 52 3.85 -4.00 8.26
CA ALA A 52 4.84 -2.95 8.54
C ALA A 52 4.90 -2.57 10.02
N GLY A 53 4.11 -3.24 10.87
CA GLY A 53 4.00 -2.98 12.30
C GLY A 53 2.90 -1.97 12.65
N GLY A 54 1.97 -1.68 11.75
CA GLY A 54 0.89 -0.72 11.98
C GLY A 54 -0.28 -1.24 12.84
N GLY A 55 -0.37 -2.56 13.04
CA GLY A 55 -1.47 -3.22 13.73
C GLY A 55 -2.82 -3.09 13.00
N GLU A 56 -3.90 -3.53 13.65
CA GLU A 56 -5.25 -3.31 13.17
C GLU A 56 -5.66 -1.84 13.38
N VAL A 57 -5.93 -1.14 12.26
CA VAL A 57 -6.36 0.26 12.28
C VAL A 57 -7.72 0.44 11.60
N PRO A 58 -8.58 1.33 12.10
CA PRO A 58 -9.82 1.66 11.43
C PRO A 58 -9.54 2.46 10.15
N ASN A 59 -10.13 2.03 9.02
CA ASN A 59 -9.97 2.67 7.70
C ASN A 59 -8.51 2.68 7.20
N PRO A 60 -7.88 1.52 6.98
CA PRO A 60 -6.45 1.40 6.62
C PRO A 60 -6.04 2.24 5.41
N LEU A 61 -6.92 2.44 4.43
CA LEU A 61 -6.67 3.31 3.26
C LEU A 61 -6.29 4.74 3.62
N ARG A 62 -6.75 5.28 4.76
CA ARG A 62 -6.42 6.64 5.21
C ARG A 62 -4.99 6.80 5.70
N HIS A 63 -4.33 5.69 6.01
CA HIS A 63 -2.96 5.66 6.50
C HIS A 63 -1.94 5.43 5.37
N ILE A 64 -2.42 5.10 4.17
CA ILE A 64 -1.58 4.78 3.01
C ILE A 64 -1.45 6.03 2.14
N VAL A 65 -0.22 6.45 1.91
CA VAL A 65 0.08 7.57 1.02
C VAL A 65 0.12 7.05 -0.42
N VAL A 66 -0.71 7.62 -1.28
CA VAL A 66 -0.73 7.29 -2.70
C VAL A 66 -0.03 8.39 -3.48
N ASN A 67 0.98 8.02 -4.26
CA ASN A 67 1.61 8.92 -5.22
C ASN A 67 1.10 8.59 -6.63
N PRO A 68 0.26 9.45 -7.22
CA PRO A 68 -0.31 9.24 -8.55
C PRO A 68 0.69 9.52 -9.68
N HIS A 69 1.87 10.07 -9.37
CA HIS A 69 2.91 10.23 -10.38
C HIS A 69 3.48 8.85 -10.75
N GLN A 70 3.58 8.57 -12.05
CA GLN A 70 4.20 7.33 -12.52
C GLN A 70 5.54 7.17 -11.83
N SER A 71 5.77 5.99 -11.23
CA SER A 71 7.08 5.61 -10.76
C SER A 71 8.00 5.68 -11.98
N VAL A 72 8.78 6.76 -12.08
CA VAL A 72 9.82 6.90 -13.10
C VAL A 72 10.93 5.95 -12.66
N PHE A 73 10.72 4.66 -12.92
CA PHE A 73 11.74 3.63 -12.87
C PHE A 73 12.41 3.59 -14.26
N LEU A 74 12.96 4.73 -14.67
CA LEU A 74 13.85 4.90 -15.82
C LEU A 74 14.94 5.90 -15.44
#